data_AF-A0A178DRD0-F1
#
_entry.id   AF-A0A178DRD0-F1
#
_cell.length_a   1.000
_cell.length_b   1.000
_cell.length_c   1.000
_cell.angle_alpha   90.00
_cell.angle_beta   90.00
_cell.angle_gamma   90.00
#
_symmetry.space_group_name_H-M   'P 1'
#
loop_
_entity.id
_entity.type
_entity.pdbx_description
1 polymer ?
#
loop_
_entity_poly.entity_id
_entity_poly.type
_entity_poly.pdbx_seq_one_letter_code
_entity_poly.pdbx_strand_id
1 'polypeptide(L)'
;PPSKATKTSKTNVPAKHSAPKHTSPPKTAPVKRPSTTSPTIPIVRAGEHLNPPLSTYAPHLDVPARKAGQNYFSYLYNCGKAYVTFYKTGISNVRQTSKLAKQFRQKAAQAKGKDMTEVLTRAEWQVVLRSRKDILRLPAFGVLLLLFGEWLPLIVLYITPVIPEACRIPSQVRKQLSKREKTRHERLRRVSNSAMTLMARDRRPAGTTAPQITQSADPTGHGAPALPMSEAIFHFKAEDMTLFELLLASARYDCHARAFDVLQLTPPKWWLKRNVAKTLEYLKQDDRLIERDGGWMALGKAEVERACVERGIDVLGKKEAEMRRALVVEW
;
A
#
# COMPACT_ATOMS: atom_id res chain seq x y z
N PRO A 1 36.55 -59.07 29.97
CA PRO A 1 36.75 -60.43 30.51
C PRO A 1 35.42 -61.01 31.06
N PRO A 2 34.91 -62.15 30.57
CA PRO A 2 33.51 -62.56 30.81
C PRO A 2 33.29 -63.91 31.54
N SER A 3 32.10 -64.07 32.12
CA SER A 3 31.44 -65.35 32.44
C SER A 3 29.95 -65.23 32.05
N LYS A 4 29.43 -65.99 31.06
CA LYS A 4 28.98 -67.41 31.06
C LYS A 4 27.79 -67.65 32.04
N ALA A 5 26.54 -67.86 31.60
CA ALA A 5 25.94 -68.99 30.80
C ALA A 5 25.84 -70.32 31.61
N THR A 6 24.87 -71.24 31.47
CA THR A 6 23.69 -71.45 30.55
C THR A 6 22.45 -71.87 31.40
N LYS A 7 21.32 -72.55 31.06
CA LYS A 7 20.72 -73.43 30.00
C LYS A 7 19.20 -73.08 29.93
N THR A 8 18.48 -72.87 28.82
CA THR A 8 18.03 -73.70 27.66
C THR A 8 16.92 -74.77 27.87
N SER A 9 15.71 -74.50 27.36
CA SER A 9 14.72 -75.46 26.80
C SER A 9 13.74 -74.65 25.91
N LYS A 10 13.64 -74.81 24.58
CA LYS A 10 12.83 -75.78 23.78
C LYS A 10 11.30 -75.65 24.04
N THR A 11 10.40 -75.69 23.04
CA THR A 11 10.49 -76.29 21.69
C THR A 11 9.50 -75.70 20.64
N ASN A 12 9.79 -75.97 19.34
CA ASN A 12 8.89 -76.12 18.17
C ASN A 12 8.25 -74.92 17.43
N VAL A 13 8.48 -74.94 16.10
CA VAL A 13 7.71 -74.28 15.01
C VAL A 13 7.65 -75.25 13.83
N PRO A 14 6.46 -75.58 13.31
CA PRO A 14 6.18 -75.55 11.85
C PRO A 14 4.78 -74.94 11.55
N ALA A 15 4.37 -74.54 10.34
CA ALA A 15 5.03 -74.38 9.02
C ALA A 15 4.26 -73.33 8.15
N LYS A 16 4.56 -73.24 6.85
CA LYS A 16 4.02 -72.27 5.86
C LYS A 16 2.74 -72.74 5.13
N HIS A 17 2.24 -71.85 4.25
CA HIS A 17 1.25 -72.04 3.15
C HIS A 17 -0.24 -71.96 3.61
N SER A 18 -1.20 -71.41 2.85
CA SER A 18 -1.27 -71.02 1.42
C SER A 18 -2.14 -69.75 1.20
N ALA A 19 -2.10 -69.14 0.01
CA ALA A 19 -3.12 -68.19 -0.48
C ALA A 19 -4.14 -68.91 -1.40
N PRO A 20 -5.39 -68.42 -1.54
CA PRO A 20 -5.76 -67.84 -2.86
C PRO A 20 -6.87 -66.75 -2.90
N LYS A 21 -6.77 -65.91 -3.94
CA LYS A 21 -7.82 -65.30 -4.82
C LYS A 21 -9.18 -64.78 -4.25
N HIS A 22 -9.40 -63.48 -4.51
CA HIS A 22 -10.62 -62.82 -5.04
C HIS A 22 -12.04 -63.24 -4.62
N THR A 23 -12.79 -62.28 -4.07
CA THR A 23 -14.22 -62.06 -4.38
C THR A 23 -14.56 -60.57 -4.27
N SER A 24 -15.59 -60.09 -4.99
CA SER A 24 -15.86 -58.66 -5.18
C SER A 24 -17.12 -58.17 -4.44
N PRO A 25 -17.14 -56.94 -3.89
CA PRO A 25 -18.38 -56.28 -3.48
C PRO A 25 -19.18 -55.76 -4.70
N PRO A 26 -20.51 -55.55 -4.56
CA PRO A 26 -21.40 -55.23 -5.68
C PRO A 26 -21.30 -53.77 -6.18
N LYS A 27 -21.84 -53.53 -7.38
CA LYS A 27 -21.85 -52.23 -8.06
C LYS A 27 -22.93 -51.29 -7.50
N THR A 28 -22.54 -50.10 -7.05
CA THR A 28 -23.46 -48.96 -6.87
C THR A 28 -23.34 -48.01 -8.07
N ALA A 29 -24.46 -47.53 -8.61
CA ALA A 29 -24.47 -46.74 -9.85
C ALA A 29 -23.85 -45.33 -9.67
N PRO A 30 -23.10 -44.81 -10.66
CA PRO A 30 -22.50 -43.48 -10.58
C PRO A 30 -23.55 -42.40 -10.84
N VAL A 31 -24.10 -41.82 -9.77
CA VAL A 31 -24.87 -40.57 -9.87
C VAL A 31 -23.94 -39.47 -10.39
N LYS A 32 -24.21 -38.98 -11.62
CA LYS A 32 -23.52 -37.82 -12.20
C LYS A 32 -23.86 -36.56 -11.38
N ARG A 33 -23.07 -36.30 -10.34
CA ARG A 33 -23.14 -35.04 -9.59
C ARG A 33 -22.66 -33.91 -10.52
N PRO A 34 -23.46 -32.87 -10.77
CA PRO A 34 -23.05 -31.77 -11.64
C PRO A 34 -21.83 -31.07 -11.05
N SER A 35 -20.93 -30.61 -11.93
CA SER A 35 -19.66 -30.00 -11.55
C SER A 35 -19.88 -28.64 -10.89
N THR A 36 -19.74 -28.57 -9.57
CA THR A 36 -19.71 -27.31 -8.82
C THR A 36 -18.45 -26.53 -9.20
N THR A 37 -18.62 -25.46 -9.98
CA THR A 37 -17.54 -24.53 -10.33
C THR A 37 -17.04 -23.80 -9.09
N SER A 38 -15.86 -24.15 -8.59
CA SER A 38 -15.31 -23.58 -7.34
C SER A 38 -15.09 -22.06 -7.44
N PRO A 39 -15.65 -21.24 -6.51
CA PRO A 39 -15.54 -19.78 -6.54
C PRO A 39 -14.13 -19.25 -6.18
N THR A 40 -13.17 -20.13 -5.88
CA THR A 40 -11.80 -19.78 -5.52
C THR A 40 -11.04 -19.05 -6.63
N ILE A 41 -11.29 -19.41 -7.90
CA ILE A 41 -10.54 -18.90 -9.07
C ILE A 41 -10.78 -17.41 -9.34
N PRO A 42 -12.02 -16.87 -9.41
CA PRO A 42 -12.23 -15.45 -9.63
C PRO A 42 -11.67 -14.56 -8.50
N ILE A 43 -11.74 -14.99 -7.24
CA ILE A 43 -11.25 -14.20 -6.10
C ILE A 43 -9.73 -14.00 -6.17
N VAL A 44 -8.97 -15.03 -6.53
CA VAL A 44 -7.51 -14.92 -6.70
C VAL A 44 -7.15 -13.95 -7.84
N ARG A 45 -7.87 -14.02 -8.98
CA ARG A 45 -7.62 -13.15 -10.15
C ARG A 45 -7.98 -11.68 -9.89
N ALA A 46 -9.06 -11.41 -9.16
CA ALA A 46 -9.36 -10.06 -8.68
C ALA A 46 -8.23 -9.53 -7.77
N GLY A 47 -7.70 -10.39 -6.90
CA GLY A 47 -6.50 -10.11 -6.11
C GLY A 47 -5.29 -9.69 -6.96
N GLU A 48 -5.01 -10.41 -8.05
CA GLU A 48 -3.90 -10.12 -8.98
C GLU A 48 -4.11 -8.84 -9.82
N HIS A 49 -5.34 -8.54 -10.22
CA HIS A 49 -5.65 -7.31 -10.97
C HIS A 49 -5.54 -6.06 -10.09
N LEU A 50 -5.91 -6.18 -8.82
CA LEU A 50 -6.01 -5.06 -7.89
C LEU A 50 -4.70 -4.75 -7.14
N ASN A 51 -3.89 -5.77 -6.85
CA ASN A 51 -2.70 -5.67 -6.00
C ASN A 51 -1.40 -5.91 -6.80
N PRO A 52 -0.45 -4.94 -6.79
CA PRO A 52 0.88 -5.15 -7.36
C PRO A 52 1.60 -6.39 -6.81
N PRO A 53 2.41 -7.09 -7.64
CA PRO A 53 3.12 -8.30 -7.21
C PRO A 53 4.12 -8.00 -6.09
N LEU A 54 4.47 -9.02 -5.29
CA LEU A 54 5.30 -8.85 -4.08
C LEU A 54 6.68 -8.22 -4.35
N SER A 55 7.24 -8.39 -5.55
CA SER A 55 8.47 -7.73 -6.00
C SER A 55 8.37 -6.19 -6.19
N THR A 56 7.17 -5.62 -6.06
CA THR A 56 6.94 -4.16 -6.09
C THR A 56 7.23 -3.49 -4.74
N TYR A 57 7.22 -4.26 -3.65
CA TYR A 57 7.39 -3.74 -2.28
C TYR A 57 8.85 -3.88 -1.80
N ALA A 58 9.15 -3.22 -0.68
CA ALA A 58 10.39 -3.49 0.06
C ALA A 58 10.36 -4.92 0.63
N PRO A 59 11.48 -5.67 0.55
CA PRO A 59 11.57 -7.00 1.16
C PRO A 59 11.50 -6.89 2.69
N HIS A 60 11.14 -7.99 3.37
CA HIS A 60 11.17 -8.01 4.82
C HIS A 60 12.63 -7.88 5.34
N LEU A 61 12.80 -7.21 6.48
CA LEU A 61 14.11 -6.95 7.08
C LEU A 61 14.20 -7.64 8.44
N ASP A 62 14.61 -8.90 8.41
CA ASP A 62 14.85 -9.71 9.61
C ASP A 62 16.24 -9.44 10.17
N VAL A 63 16.35 -8.39 11.01
CA VAL A 63 17.54 -8.19 11.84
C VAL A 63 17.48 -9.19 13.01
N PRO A 64 18.45 -10.12 13.15
CA PRO A 64 18.42 -11.11 14.21
C PRO A 64 18.60 -10.45 15.59
N ALA A 65 17.81 -10.85 16.58
CA ALA A 65 18.02 -10.42 17.96
C ALA A 65 19.35 -11.00 18.52
N ARG A 66 20.05 -10.22 19.34
CA ARG A 66 21.30 -10.67 19.99
C ARG A 66 21.00 -11.84 20.94
N LYS A 67 21.65 -12.99 20.73
CA LYS A 67 21.51 -14.14 21.63
C LYS A 67 22.29 -13.92 22.92
N ALA A 68 21.80 -14.48 24.03
CA ALA A 68 22.56 -14.51 25.28
C ALA A 68 23.94 -15.16 25.05
N GLY A 69 24.99 -14.60 25.66
CA GLY A 69 26.38 -15.03 25.46
C GLY A 69 27.01 -14.71 24.09
N GLN A 70 26.27 -14.13 23.11
CA GLN A 70 26.82 -13.90 21.78
C GLN A 70 27.87 -12.78 21.76
N ASN A 71 29.03 -13.08 21.18
CA ASN A 71 30.09 -12.10 20.84
C ASN A 71 29.53 -10.96 19.98
N TYR A 72 29.80 -9.72 20.39
CA TYR A 72 29.27 -8.51 19.76
C TYR A 72 29.66 -8.39 18.27
N PHE A 73 30.88 -8.77 17.88
CA PHE A 73 31.31 -8.74 16.47
C PHE A 73 30.54 -9.74 15.60
N SER A 74 30.28 -10.95 16.13
CA SER A 74 29.43 -11.95 15.46
C SER A 74 27.99 -11.44 15.29
N TYR A 75 27.45 -10.78 16.31
CA TYR A 75 26.14 -10.14 16.22
C TYR A 75 26.10 -9.04 15.16
N LEU A 76 27.07 -8.13 15.16
CA LEU A 76 27.16 -7.01 14.22
C LEU A 76 27.30 -7.49 12.77
N TYR A 77 28.17 -8.48 12.51
CA TYR A 77 28.33 -9.08 11.17
C TYR A 77 27.03 -9.71 10.65
N ASN A 78 26.28 -10.42 11.50
CA ASN A 78 24.99 -10.99 11.10
C ASN A 78 23.95 -9.89 10.80
N CYS A 79 23.97 -8.78 11.53
CA CYS A 79 23.14 -7.61 11.23
C CYS A 79 23.54 -6.96 9.89
N GLY A 80 24.83 -6.73 9.66
CA GLY A 80 25.36 -6.20 8.39
C GLY A 80 24.95 -7.07 7.20
N LYS A 81 25.11 -8.39 7.31
CA LYS A 81 24.66 -9.36 6.30
C LYS A 81 23.15 -9.26 6.01
N ALA A 82 22.30 -9.06 7.03
CA ALA A 82 20.87 -8.86 6.83
C ALA A 82 20.58 -7.58 6.01
N TYR A 83 21.23 -6.46 6.34
CA TYR A 83 21.10 -5.20 5.56
C TYR A 83 21.61 -5.34 4.12
N VAL A 84 22.75 -6.00 3.90
CA VAL A 84 23.30 -6.25 2.56
C VAL A 84 22.34 -7.10 1.71
N THR A 85 21.77 -8.17 2.29
CA THR A 85 20.73 -8.98 1.63
C THR A 85 19.48 -8.15 1.32
N PHE A 86 19.00 -7.35 2.27
CA PHE A 86 17.85 -6.46 2.08
C PHE A 86 18.06 -5.48 0.91
N TYR A 87 19.19 -4.75 0.86
CA TYR A 87 19.45 -3.80 -0.23
C TYR A 87 19.68 -4.49 -1.58
N LYS A 88 20.38 -5.64 -1.62
CA LYS A 88 20.56 -6.42 -2.85
C LYS A 88 19.21 -6.85 -3.44
N THR A 89 18.30 -7.32 -2.59
CA THR A 89 16.94 -7.69 -2.99
C THR A 89 16.12 -6.45 -3.39
N GLY A 90 16.18 -5.35 -2.63
CA GLY A 90 15.51 -4.09 -2.99
C GLY A 90 15.93 -3.53 -4.35
N ILE A 91 17.22 -3.57 -4.69
CA ILE A 91 17.74 -3.19 -6.01
C ILE A 91 17.22 -4.12 -7.11
N SER A 92 17.15 -5.43 -6.85
CA SER A 92 16.56 -6.41 -7.77
C SER A 92 15.07 -6.08 -8.02
N ASN A 93 14.31 -5.85 -6.95
CA ASN A 93 12.90 -5.47 -6.98
C ASN A 93 12.67 -4.19 -7.82
N VAL A 94 13.48 -3.14 -7.66
CA VAL A 94 13.40 -1.92 -8.50
C VAL A 94 13.67 -2.23 -9.98
N ARG A 95 14.68 -3.04 -10.29
CA ARG A 95 15.02 -3.42 -11.67
C ARG A 95 13.93 -4.28 -12.33
N GLN A 96 13.39 -5.26 -11.61
CA GLN A 96 12.28 -6.10 -12.06
C GLN A 96 11.01 -5.28 -12.28
N THR A 97 10.63 -4.46 -11.30
CA THR A 97 9.48 -3.54 -11.38
C THR A 97 9.61 -2.54 -12.54
N SER A 98 10.82 -2.06 -12.82
CA SER A 98 11.11 -1.21 -13.98
C SER A 98 10.95 -1.96 -15.32
N LYS A 99 11.34 -3.24 -15.38
CA LYS A 99 11.10 -4.11 -16.57
C LYS A 99 9.61 -4.37 -16.80
N LEU A 100 8.87 -4.76 -15.76
CA LEU A 100 7.41 -4.95 -15.83
C LEU A 100 6.70 -3.67 -16.28
N ALA A 101 7.07 -2.53 -15.70
CA ALA A 101 6.52 -1.23 -16.10
C ALA A 101 6.87 -0.82 -17.54
N LYS A 102 7.92 -1.35 -18.18
CA LYS A 102 8.14 -1.17 -19.63
C LYS A 102 7.15 -2.01 -20.43
N GLN A 103 6.92 -3.27 -20.03
CA GLN A 103 5.96 -4.16 -20.67
C GLN A 103 4.52 -3.64 -20.58
N PHE A 104 4.09 -3.12 -19.42
CA PHE A 104 2.76 -2.51 -19.26
C PHE A 104 2.61 -1.21 -20.07
N ARG A 105 3.66 -0.39 -20.22
CA ARG A 105 3.64 0.77 -21.14
C ARG A 105 3.53 0.33 -22.61
N GLN A 106 4.14 -0.79 -22.99
CA GLN A 106 4.00 -1.37 -24.34
C GLN A 106 2.58 -1.92 -24.57
N LYS A 107 2.01 -2.64 -23.60
CA LYS A 107 0.60 -3.10 -23.60
C LYS A 107 -0.38 -1.93 -23.82
N ALA A 108 -0.20 -0.84 -23.06
CA ALA A 108 -1.00 0.38 -23.22
C ALA A 108 -0.83 1.02 -24.62
N ALA A 109 0.41 1.14 -25.11
CA ALA A 109 0.70 1.73 -26.43
C ALA A 109 0.19 0.91 -27.63
N GLN A 110 -0.01 -0.40 -27.47
CA GLN A 110 -0.60 -1.27 -28.50
C GLN A 110 -2.10 -1.03 -28.67
N ALA A 111 -2.82 -0.74 -27.57
CA ALA A 111 -4.25 -0.46 -27.57
C ALA A 111 -4.57 1.00 -27.98
N LYS A 112 -4.14 1.37 -29.20
CA LYS A 112 -4.32 2.71 -29.77
C LYS A 112 -5.75 3.24 -29.60
N GLY A 113 -5.87 4.47 -29.10
CA GLY A 113 -7.16 5.16 -28.95
C GLY A 113 -7.88 4.90 -27.62
N LYS A 114 -7.33 4.09 -26.71
CA LYS A 114 -7.84 3.95 -25.33
C LYS A 114 -6.87 4.54 -24.31
N ASP A 115 -7.43 5.02 -23.20
CA ASP A 115 -6.61 5.51 -22.09
C ASP A 115 -5.86 4.37 -21.40
N MET A 116 -4.66 4.68 -20.88
CA MET A 116 -3.81 3.72 -20.17
C MET A 116 -4.54 3.05 -18.99
N THR A 117 -5.52 3.72 -18.40
CA THR A 117 -6.33 3.24 -17.27
C THR A 117 -7.45 2.29 -17.71
N GLU A 118 -7.88 2.32 -18.96
CA GLU A 118 -8.84 1.35 -19.50
C GLU A 118 -8.17 0.05 -19.95
N VAL A 119 -6.90 0.13 -20.34
CA VAL A 119 -6.10 -1.00 -20.88
C VAL A 119 -5.33 -1.75 -19.80
N LEU A 120 -4.95 -1.06 -18.72
CA LEU A 120 -4.20 -1.64 -17.60
C LEU A 120 -5.11 -1.92 -16.40
N THR A 121 -4.80 -2.98 -15.66
CA THR A 121 -5.37 -3.19 -14.31
C THR A 121 -4.79 -2.16 -13.33
N ARG A 122 -5.43 -1.99 -12.17
CA ARG A 122 -4.92 -1.15 -11.08
C ARG A 122 -3.48 -1.53 -10.71
N ALA A 123 -3.18 -2.82 -10.56
CA ALA A 123 -1.85 -3.31 -10.23
C ALA A 123 -0.81 -2.89 -11.28
N GLU A 124 -1.12 -3.07 -12.56
CA GLU A 124 -0.26 -2.67 -13.69
C GLU A 124 -0.07 -1.14 -13.75
N TRP A 125 -1.14 -0.38 -13.62
CA TRP A 125 -1.14 1.10 -13.63
C TRP A 125 -0.30 1.67 -12.47
N GLN A 126 -0.49 1.14 -11.26
CA GLN A 126 0.29 1.50 -10.08
C GLN A 126 1.77 1.17 -10.26
N VAL A 127 2.12 0.00 -10.83
CA VAL A 127 3.51 -0.34 -11.20
C VAL A 127 4.08 0.67 -12.21
N VAL A 128 3.31 1.07 -13.23
CA VAL A 128 3.72 2.06 -14.22
C VAL A 128 3.99 3.44 -13.62
N LEU A 129 3.17 3.89 -12.66
CA LEU A 129 3.35 5.19 -11.99
C LEU A 129 4.51 5.18 -10.97
N ARG A 130 4.61 4.15 -10.13
CA ARG A 130 5.59 4.07 -9.03
C ARG A 130 7.00 3.85 -9.56
N SER A 131 7.18 2.91 -10.50
CA SER A 131 8.48 2.52 -11.08
C SER A 131 9.34 3.69 -11.58
N ARG A 132 8.73 4.71 -12.19
CA ARG A 132 9.46 5.87 -12.75
C ARG A 132 10.22 6.64 -11.68
N LYS A 133 9.65 6.81 -10.48
CA LYS A 133 10.28 7.55 -9.37
C LYS A 133 11.48 6.80 -8.82
N ASP A 134 11.41 5.47 -8.78
CA ASP A 134 12.43 4.63 -8.15
C ASP A 134 13.59 4.27 -9.09
N ILE A 135 13.34 4.08 -10.39
CA ILE A 135 14.43 3.91 -11.36
C ILE A 135 15.26 5.19 -11.54
N LEU A 136 14.65 6.37 -11.38
CA LEU A 136 15.36 7.66 -11.38
C LEU A 136 16.19 7.90 -10.10
N ARG A 137 15.79 7.32 -8.98
CA ARG A 137 16.54 7.33 -7.71
C ARG A 137 17.72 6.35 -7.69
N LEU A 138 17.60 5.25 -8.42
CA LEU A 138 18.55 4.13 -8.35
C LEU A 138 20.02 4.50 -8.63
N PRO A 139 20.37 5.40 -9.58
CA PRO A 139 21.76 5.80 -9.80
C PRO A 139 22.37 6.52 -8.59
N ALA A 140 21.66 7.50 -8.02
CA ALA A 140 22.12 8.24 -6.83
C ALA A 140 22.23 7.33 -5.59
N PHE A 141 21.31 6.37 -5.44
CA PHE A 141 21.40 5.34 -4.41
C PHE A 141 22.56 4.35 -4.66
N GLY A 142 22.90 4.08 -5.92
CA GLY A 142 24.09 3.29 -6.29
C GLY A 142 25.40 3.97 -5.91
N VAL A 143 25.51 5.29 -6.14
CA VAL A 143 26.65 6.09 -5.66
C VAL A 143 26.72 6.09 -4.13
N LEU A 144 25.58 6.22 -3.45
CA LEU A 144 25.50 6.14 -1.99
C LEU A 144 26.05 4.81 -1.45
N LEU A 145 25.70 3.68 -2.10
CA LEU A 145 26.22 2.35 -1.77
C LEU A 145 27.70 2.19 -2.07
N LEU A 146 28.20 2.76 -3.17
CA LEU A 146 29.61 2.68 -3.54
C LEU A 146 30.51 3.49 -2.58
N LEU A 147 30.04 4.65 -2.12
CA LEU A 147 30.80 5.50 -1.19
C LEU A 147 30.75 5.01 0.26
N PHE A 148 29.60 4.50 0.73
CA PHE A 148 29.40 4.18 2.16
C PHE A 148 29.37 2.69 2.49
N GLY A 149 29.18 1.80 1.52
CA GLY A 149 29.28 0.35 1.70
C GLY A 149 28.48 -0.18 2.91
N GLU A 150 29.18 -0.76 3.88
CA GLU A 150 28.60 -1.32 5.11
C GLU A 150 28.09 -0.24 6.10
N TRP A 151 28.62 0.99 6.06
CA TRP A 151 28.18 2.10 6.92
C TRP A 151 26.85 2.74 6.49
N LEU A 152 26.40 2.41 5.27
CA LEU A 152 25.20 2.96 4.65
C LEU A 152 23.93 2.93 5.54
N PRO A 153 23.61 1.87 6.32
CA PRO A 153 22.43 1.86 7.19
C PRO A 153 22.37 3.02 8.21
N LEU A 154 23.52 3.51 8.68
CA LEU A 154 23.57 4.63 9.64
C LEU A 154 23.19 5.96 8.97
N ILE A 155 23.72 6.18 7.76
CA ILE A 155 23.56 7.43 6.99
C ILE A 155 22.17 7.49 6.33
N VAL A 156 21.66 6.34 5.89
CA VAL A 156 20.34 6.18 5.25
C VAL A 156 19.18 6.72 6.10
N LEU A 157 19.28 6.67 7.43
CA LEU A 157 18.27 7.22 8.36
C LEU A 157 18.02 8.73 8.21
N TYR A 158 18.93 9.45 7.54
CA TYR A 158 18.86 10.89 7.29
C TYR A 158 18.50 11.25 5.84
N ILE A 159 18.83 10.41 4.85
CA ILE A 159 18.76 10.75 3.41
C ILE A 159 17.62 10.03 2.66
N THR A 160 16.44 9.94 3.27
CA THR A 160 15.30 9.18 2.70
C THR A 160 14.78 9.61 1.31
N PRO A 161 14.86 10.90 0.86
CA PRO A 161 14.33 11.30 -0.45
C PRO A 161 15.01 10.64 -1.67
N VAL A 162 16.30 10.31 -1.53
CA VAL A 162 17.15 9.72 -2.57
C VAL A 162 16.90 8.21 -2.74
N ILE A 163 16.27 7.56 -1.74
CA ILE A 163 16.18 6.11 -1.66
C ILE A 163 14.93 5.57 -2.37
N PRO A 164 15.09 4.64 -3.33
CA PRO A 164 13.97 3.92 -3.96
C PRO A 164 13.04 3.29 -2.92
N GLU A 165 11.74 3.21 -3.17
CA GLU A 165 10.77 2.76 -2.16
C GLU A 165 11.06 1.33 -1.66
N ALA A 166 11.39 0.41 -2.58
CA ALA A 166 11.76 -0.97 -2.25
C ALA A 166 13.11 -1.12 -1.50
N CYS A 167 13.84 -0.03 -1.24
CA CYS A 167 15.08 0.01 -0.45
C CYS A 167 14.92 0.72 0.91
N ARG A 168 13.69 1.04 1.36
CA ARG A 168 13.45 1.76 2.62
C ARG A 168 13.26 0.83 3.81
N ILE A 169 14.03 1.08 4.86
CA ILE A 169 13.93 0.37 6.15
C ILE A 169 12.56 0.70 6.80
N PRO A 170 11.85 -0.26 7.42
CA PRO A 170 10.54 -0.01 8.06
C PRO A 170 10.53 1.13 9.09
N SER A 171 11.64 1.37 9.80
CA SER A 171 11.78 2.51 10.73
C SER A 171 11.77 3.86 10.01
N GLN A 172 12.33 3.95 8.81
CA GLN A 172 12.26 5.16 7.98
C GLN A 172 10.84 5.41 7.49
N VAL A 173 10.13 4.36 7.05
CA VAL A 173 8.74 4.48 6.59
C VAL A 173 7.86 5.01 7.72
N ARG A 174 7.93 4.40 8.92
CA ARG A 174 7.21 4.90 10.11
C ARG A 174 7.58 6.35 10.48
N LYS A 175 8.87 6.73 10.40
CA LYS A 175 9.35 8.10 10.65
C LYS A 175 8.85 9.09 9.59
N GLN A 176 8.76 8.69 8.32
CA GLN A 176 8.17 9.50 7.24
C GLN A 176 6.67 9.70 7.44
N LEU A 177 5.93 8.62 7.73
CA LEU A 177 4.48 8.69 8.01
C LEU A 177 4.20 9.61 9.20
N SER A 178 4.87 9.42 10.34
CA SER A 178 4.72 10.30 11.52
C SER A 178 5.07 11.77 11.24
N LYS A 179 6.04 12.04 10.37
CA LYS A 179 6.37 13.41 9.94
C LYS A 179 5.28 14.03 9.06
N ARG A 180 4.75 13.28 8.08
CA ARG A 180 3.64 13.74 7.23
C ARG A 180 2.38 13.97 8.05
N GLU A 181 2.08 13.07 8.99
CA GLU A 181 0.93 13.14 9.89
C GLU A 181 0.94 14.43 10.73
N LYS A 182 2.08 14.72 11.37
CA LYS A 182 2.27 15.96 12.14
C LYS A 182 2.19 17.23 11.27
N THR A 183 2.74 17.20 10.06
CA THR A 183 2.65 18.32 9.12
C THR A 183 1.21 18.55 8.63
N ARG A 184 0.44 17.48 8.35
CA ARG A 184 -0.98 17.59 7.98
C ARG A 184 -1.83 18.15 9.13
N HIS A 185 -1.66 17.65 10.36
CA HIS A 185 -2.32 18.20 11.55
C HIS A 185 -2.03 19.69 11.74
N GLU A 186 -0.76 20.12 11.67
CA GLU A 186 -0.39 21.53 11.82
C GLU A 186 -0.96 22.41 10.70
N ARG A 187 -0.99 21.93 9.45
CA ARG A 187 -1.62 22.66 8.33
C ARG A 187 -3.13 22.80 8.51
N LEU A 188 -3.83 21.72 8.88
CA LEU A 188 -5.28 21.75 9.15
C LEU A 188 -5.60 22.73 10.30
N ARG A 189 -4.78 22.75 11.36
CA ARG A 189 -4.88 23.72 12.47
C ARG A 189 -4.72 25.17 11.99
N ARG A 190 -3.72 25.46 11.15
CA ARG A 190 -3.53 26.80 10.57
C ARG A 190 -4.69 27.25 9.68
N VAL A 191 -5.24 26.34 8.88
CA VAL A 191 -6.40 26.62 8.00
C VAL A 191 -7.66 26.86 8.84
N SER A 192 -7.89 26.05 9.88
CA SER A 192 -8.99 26.23 10.83
C SER A 192 -8.91 27.58 11.56
N ASN A 193 -7.76 27.92 12.13
CA ASN A 193 -7.52 29.22 12.79
C ASN A 193 -7.73 30.43 11.84
N SER A 194 -7.57 30.24 10.53
CA SER A 194 -7.72 31.29 9.51
C SER A 194 -9.06 31.26 8.78
N ALA A 195 -9.97 30.33 9.13
CA ALA A 195 -11.12 29.98 8.30
C ALA A 195 -12.02 31.17 7.99
N MET A 196 -12.43 31.93 9.01
CA MET A 196 -13.29 33.12 8.86
C MET A 196 -12.68 34.16 7.90
N THR A 197 -11.39 34.46 8.04
CA THR A 197 -10.67 35.43 7.20
C THR A 197 -10.49 34.95 5.77
N LEU A 198 -10.35 33.64 5.54
CA LEU A 198 -10.26 33.06 4.21
C LEU A 198 -11.64 33.01 3.52
N MET A 199 -12.68 32.56 4.22
CA MET A 199 -14.06 32.53 3.71
C MET A 199 -14.58 33.94 3.37
N ALA A 200 -14.28 34.95 4.20
CA ALA A 200 -14.65 36.33 3.92
C ALA A 200 -13.94 36.93 2.69
N ARG A 201 -12.76 36.40 2.32
CA ARG A 201 -12.00 36.83 1.12
C ARG A 201 -12.49 36.15 -0.16
N ASP A 202 -12.85 34.87 -0.11
CA ASP A 202 -13.43 34.15 -1.25
C ASP A 202 -14.97 34.24 -1.28
N ARG A 203 -15.51 35.45 -1.39
CA ARG A 203 -16.95 35.62 -1.66
C ARG A 203 -17.25 35.09 -3.07
N ARG A 204 -17.87 33.90 -3.14
CA ARG A 204 -18.20 33.23 -4.41
C ARG A 204 -19.01 34.17 -5.34
N PRO A 205 -18.76 34.18 -6.66
CA PRO A 205 -19.57 34.95 -7.58
C PRO A 205 -21.02 34.45 -7.56
N ALA A 206 -21.98 35.37 -7.63
CA ALA A 206 -23.40 35.03 -7.62
C ALA A 206 -23.74 34.18 -8.86
N GLY A 207 -24.26 32.98 -8.63
CA GLY A 207 -24.57 31.99 -9.68
C GLY A 207 -23.85 30.65 -9.51
N THR A 208 -22.72 30.59 -8.80
CA THR A 208 -22.08 29.30 -8.47
C THR A 208 -22.79 28.65 -7.29
N THR A 209 -23.41 27.48 -7.51
CA THR A 209 -24.12 26.72 -6.46
C THR A 209 -23.22 26.49 -5.25
N ALA A 210 -23.68 26.94 -4.08
CA ALA A 210 -23.03 26.61 -2.81
C ALA A 210 -23.29 25.12 -2.49
N PRO A 211 -22.34 24.39 -1.87
CA PRO A 211 -22.73 23.23 -1.09
C PRO A 211 -23.71 23.70 -0.03
N GLN A 212 -24.87 23.05 0.09
CA GLN A 212 -25.80 23.34 1.18
C GLN A 212 -25.18 22.84 2.48
N ILE A 213 -24.47 23.73 3.18
CA ILE A 213 -24.05 23.49 4.57
C ILE A 213 -25.28 23.75 5.45
N THR A 214 -26.22 22.81 5.43
CA THR A 214 -27.28 22.74 6.42
C THR A 214 -26.65 22.46 7.79
N GLN A 215 -26.47 23.53 8.56
CA GLN A 215 -26.25 23.39 10.00
C GLN A 215 -27.50 22.74 10.58
N SER A 216 -27.37 21.50 11.05
CA SER A 216 -28.48 20.68 11.52
C SER A 216 -29.00 21.19 12.87
N ALA A 217 -29.90 22.17 12.81
CA ALA A 217 -30.58 22.76 13.96
C ALA A 217 -32.06 23.00 13.64
N ASP A 218 -32.77 21.92 13.31
CA ASP A 218 -34.23 21.89 13.19
C ASP A 218 -34.75 20.57 13.80
N PRO A 219 -35.78 20.57 14.68
CA PRO A 219 -36.09 19.42 15.54
C PRO A 219 -37.05 18.41 14.93
N THR A 220 -37.63 18.69 13.76
CA THR A 220 -38.54 17.79 13.04
C THR A 220 -37.81 17.07 11.91
N GLY A 221 -37.89 15.73 11.90
CA GLY A 221 -37.23 14.90 10.89
C GLY A 221 -37.82 15.02 9.47
N HIS A 222 -37.37 14.12 8.58
CA HIS A 222 -37.59 14.12 7.11
C HIS A 222 -36.63 15.00 6.29
N GLY A 223 -35.40 15.20 6.78
CA GLY A 223 -34.25 15.60 5.94
C GLY A 223 -33.43 14.38 5.49
N ALA A 224 -32.89 14.41 4.27
CA ALA A 224 -31.89 13.43 3.82
C ALA A 224 -30.60 13.55 4.65
N PRO A 225 -29.82 12.47 4.86
CA PRO A 225 -28.61 12.52 5.68
C PRO A 225 -27.59 13.50 5.09
N ALA A 226 -27.04 14.37 5.95
CA ALA A 226 -26.02 15.32 5.56
C ALA A 226 -24.72 14.58 5.18
N LEU A 227 -24.30 14.73 3.92
CA LEU A 227 -23.05 14.17 3.41
C LEU A 227 -21.86 14.73 4.23
N PRO A 228 -20.96 13.90 4.78
CA PRO A 228 -19.79 14.39 5.48
C PRO A 228 -18.91 15.28 4.59
N MET A 229 -18.19 16.20 5.24
CA MET A 229 -17.35 17.22 4.58
C MET A 229 -16.27 16.61 3.64
N SER A 230 -15.94 15.33 3.81
CA SER A 230 -15.13 14.52 2.90
C SER A 230 -15.75 14.39 1.51
N GLU A 231 -16.94 13.79 1.41
CA GLU A 231 -17.65 13.49 0.17
C GLU A 231 -17.89 14.75 -0.67
N ALA A 232 -18.29 15.85 -0.01
CA ALA A 232 -18.52 17.14 -0.66
C ALA A 232 -17.29 17.65 -1.43
N ILE A 233 -16.06 17.37 -0.97
CA ILE A 233 -14.82 17.84 -1.62
C ILE A 233 -14.52 17.09 -2.92
N PHE A 234 -14.95 15.82 -3.06
CA PHE A 234 -14.66 15.00 -4.25
C PHE A 234 -15.52 15.37 -5.47
N HIS A 235 -16.68 16.02 -5.28
CA HIS A 235 -17.57 16.40 -6.37
C HIS A 235 -17.25 17.74 -7.05
N PHE A 236 -16.47 18.63 -6.42
CA PHE A 236 -16.07 19.91 -7.03
C PHE A 236 -14.77 19.81 -7.82
N LYS A 237 -14.69 20.50 -8.96
CA LYS A 237 -13.40 20.73 -9.63
C LYS A 237 -12.56 21.65 -8.76
N ALA A 238 -11.25 21.38 -8.66
CA ALA A 238 -10.31 22.31 -8.03
C ALA A 238 -10.18 23.67 -8.76
N GLU A 239 -10.73 23.76 -9.98
CA GLU A 239 -10.90 25.01 -10.74
C GLU A 239 -11.91 25.96 -10.08
N ASP A 240 -12.95 25.43 -9.44
CA ASP A 240 -14.04 26.22 -8.83
C ASP A 240 -13.79 26.50 -7.34
N MET A 241 -12.85 25.79 -6.71
CA MET A 241 -12.54 25.90 -5.30
C MET A 241 -11.98 27.29 -4.89
N THR A 242 -12.46 27.76 -3.73
CA THR A 242 -11.96 28.91 -2.97
C THR A 242 -10.53 28.67 -2.47
N LEU A 243 -9.81 29.72 -2.05
CA LEU A 243 -8.50 29.56 -1.41
C LEU A 243 -8.62 28.78 -0.08
N PHE A 244 -9.73 28.94 0.66
CA PHE A 244 -10.02 28.14 1.84
C PHE A 244 -10.08 26.64 1.52
N GLU A 245 -10.94 26.23 0.58
CA GLU A 245 -11.11 24.82 0.18
C GLU A 245 -9.81 24.24 -0.41
N LEU A 246 -9.09 25.03 -1.22
CA LEU A 246 -7.79 24.65 -1.77
C LEU A 246 -6.73 24.45 -0.68
N LEU A 247 -6.69 25.28 0.35
CA LEU A 247 -5.76 25.11 1.48
C LEU A 247 -6.16 23.91 2.36
N LEU A 248 -7.45 23.69 2.58
CA LEU A 248 -7.98 22.53 3.32
C LEU A 248 -7.64 21.21 2.60
N ALA A 249 -7.95 21.10 1.30
CA ALA A 249 -7.61 19.95 0.47
C ALA A 249 -6.08 19.77 0.36
N SER A 250 -5.32 20.86 0.21
CA SER A 250 -3.86 20.79 0.11
C SER A 250 -3.18 20.43 1.44
N ALA A 251 -3.80 20.74 2.58
CA ALA A 251 -3.42 20.23 3.89
C ALA A 251 -3.73 18.73 4.03
N ARG A 252 -4.93 18.29 3.62
CA ARG A 252 -5.39 16.89 3.66
C ARG A 252 -4.56 15.96 2.76
N TYR A 253 -4.28 16.37 1.53
CA TYR A 253 -3.63 15.53 0.51
C TYR A 253 -2.13 15.82 0.32
N ASP A 254 -1.53 16.66 1.18
CA ASP A 254 -0.09 16.99 1.15
C ASP A 254 0.39 17.62 -0.18
N CYS A 255 -0.47 18.42 -0.81
CA CYS A 255 -0.28 18.93 -2.18
C CYS A 255 0.73 20.09 -2.33
N HIS A 256 1.34 20.58 -1.25
CA HIS A 256 2.30 21.70 -1.28
C HIS A 256 3.59 21.44 -0.50
N ALA A 257 4.68 22.06 -0.95
CA ALA A 257 6.02 21.82 -0.42
C ALA A 257 6.23 22.42 0.98
N ARG A 258 6.99 21.71 1.84
CA ARG A 258 7.27 22.12 3.23
C ARG A 258 7.99 23.46 3.38
N ALA A 259 8.57 23.99 2.30
CA ALA A 259 9.15 25.33 2.29
C ALA A 259 8.12 26.42 2.67
N PHE A 260 6.87 26.29 2.22
CA PHE A 260 5.79 27.22 2.56
C PHE A 260 5.44 27.19 4.05
N ASP A 261 5.38 26.00 4.67
CA ASP A 261 5.13 25.87 6.13
C ASP A 261 6.23 26.54 6.98
N VAL A 262 7.48 26.44 6.51
CA VAL A 262 8.70 26.95 7.18
C VAL A 262 8.83 28.47 7.02
N LEU A 263 8.59 28.99 5.82
CA LEU A 263 8.60 30.43 5.54
C LEU A 263 7.32 31.14 6.00
N GLN A 264 6.32 30.38 6.49
CA GLN A 264 4.98 30.86 6.86
C GLN A 264 4.21 31.56 5.72
N LEU A 265 4.60 31.29 4.47
CA LEU A 265 4.01 31.86 3.27
C LEU A 265 2.84 31.01 2.77
N THR A 266 1.74 31.66 2.38
CA THR A 266 0.62 30.97 1.71
C THR A 266 1.03 30.59 0.28
N PRO A 267 0.88 29.31 -0.15
CA PRO A 267 1.21 28.92 -1.53
C PRO A 267 0.30 29.63 -2.55
N PRO A 268 0.80 30.01 -3.75
CA PRO A 268 -0.01 30.70 -4.76
C PRO A 268 -1.27 29.92 -5.17
N LYS A 269 -2.42 30.61 -5.30
CA LYS A 269 -3.72 29.96 -5.58
C LYS A 269 -3.70 29.11 -6.87
N TRP A 270 -3.01 29.56 -7.92
CA TRP A 270 -2.85 28.77 -9.17
C TRP A 270 -2.05 27.48 -8.96
N TRP A 271 -1.02 27.50 -8.11
CA TRP A 271 -0.20 26.33 -7.78
C TRP A 271 -1.03 25.32 -6.98
N LEU A 272 -1.81 25.82 -6.00
CA LEU A 272 -2.75 25.01 -5.23
C LEU A 272 -3.80 24.37 -6.15
N LYS A 273 -4.47 25.12 -7.03
CA LYS A 273 -5.43 24.59 -8.00
C LYS A 273 -4.82 23.44 -8.81
N ARG A 274 -3.67 23.67 -9.45
CA ARG A 274 -2.96 22.66 -10.26
C ARG A 274 -2.61 21.39 -9.46
N ASN A 275 -2.07 21.54 -8.25
CA ASN A 275 -1.63 20.38 -7.46
C ASN A 275 -2.79 19.63 -6.78
N VAL A 276 -3.85 20.32 -6.36
CA VAL A 276 -5.07 19.70 -5.82
C VAL A 276 -5.84 19.00 -6.94
N ALA A 277 -6.04 19.65 -8.10
CA ALA A 277 -6.66 19.05 -9.28
C ALA A 277 -6.01 17.70 -9.63
N LYS A 278 -4.68 17.70 -9.76
CA LYS A 278 -3.91 16.51 -10.11
C LYS A 278 -3.98 15.38 -9.07
N THR A 279 -4.07 15.71 -7.78
CA THR A 279 -4.22 14.68 -6.75
C THR A 279 -5.64 14.13 -6.72
N LEU A 280 -6.68 14.96 -6.86
CA LEU A 280 -8.07 14.50 -6.96
C LEU A 280 -8.32 13.67 -8.22
N GLU A 281 -7.73 14.05 -9.35
CA GLU A 281 -7.72 13.28 -10.60
C GLU A 281 -7.06 11.90 -10.41
N TYR A 282 -5.90 11.85 -9.76
CA TYR A 282 -5.24 10.58 -9.42
C TYR A 282 -6.08 9.71 -8.48
N LEU A 283 -6.67 10.29 -7.43
CA LEU A 283 -7.52 9.57 -6.48
C LEU A 283 -8.74 9.00 -7.19
N LYS A 284 -9.55 9.84 -7.84
CA LYS A 284 -10.73 9.42 -8.63
C LYS A 284 -10.42 8.32 -9.64
N GLN A 285 -9.22 8.34 -10.23
CA GLN A 285 -8.77 7.30 -11.14
C GLN A 285 -8.34 6.01 -10.41
N ASP A 286 -7.70 6.08 -9.25
CA ASP A 286 -7.46 4.92 -8.38
C ASP A 286 -8.78 4.33 -7.87
N ASP A 287 -9.76 5.16 -7.51
CA ASP A 287 -11.09 4.75 -7.03
C ASP A 287 -11.84 3.94 -8.11
N ARG A 288 -11.98 4.50 -9.34
CA ARG A 288 -12.57 3.80 -10.50
C ARG A 288 -11.84 2.49 -10.85
N LEU A 289 -10.52 2.44 -10.65
CA LEU A 289 -9.72 1.23 -10.90
C LEU A 289 -9.92 0.17 -9.80
N ILE A 290 -10.05 0.60 -8.54
CA ILE A 290 -10.34 -0.30 -7.42
C ILE A 290 -11.71 -0.93 -7.58
N GLU A 291 -12.74 -0.12 -7.84
CA GLU A 291 -14.12 -0.59 -8.06
C GLU A 291 -14.18 -1.64 -9.18
N ARG A 292 -13.57 -1.34 -10.34
CA ARG A 292 -13.53 -2.23 -11.51
C ARG A 292 -12.79 -3.54 -11.26
N ASP A 293 -11.65 -3.51 -10.57
CA ASP A 293 -10.71 -4.64 -10.52
C ASP A 293 -10.86 -5.55 -9.28
N GLY A 294 -11.81 -5.25 -8.37
CA GLY A 294 -12.14 -6.16 -7.25
C GLY A 294 -12.79 -5.51 -6.01
N GLY A 295 -12.98 -4.19 -6.00
CA GLY A 295 -13.48 -3.41 -4.87
C GLY A 295 -12.47 -3.24 -3.74
N TRP A 296 -12.71 -2.26 -2.86
CA TRP A 296 -11.82 -1.93 -1.73
C TRP A 296 -11.60 -3.11 -0.76
N MET A 297 -12.54 -4.08 -0.71
CA MET A 297 -12.42 -5.28 0.12
C MET A 297 -11.26 -6.17 -0.31
N ALA A 298 -11.01 -6.32 -1.62
CA ALA A 298 -9.95 -7.18 -2.15
C ALA A 298 -8.55 -6.54 -2.10
N LEU A 299 -8.42 -5.29 -1.63
CA LEU A 299 -7.11 -4.67 -1.41
C LEU A 299 -6.33 -5.46 -0.36
N GLY A 300 -5.08 -5.78 -0.65
CA GLY A 300 -4.13 -6.33 0.31
C GLY A 300 -3.64 -5.27 1.30
N LYS A 301 -3.25 -5.69 2.50
CA LYS A 301 -2.85 -4.82 3.62
C LYS A 301 -1.97 -3.62 3.25
N ALA A 302 -0.93 -3.84 2.43
CA ALA A 302 0.01 -2.79 2.02
C ALA A 302 -0.63 -1.75 1.08
N GLU A 303 -1.60 -2.15 0.26
CA GLU A 303 -2.36 -1.23 -0.58
C GLU A 303 -3.48 -0.53 0.20
N VAL A 304 -4.07 -1.17 1.23
CA VAL A 304 -4.97 -0.48 2.18
C VAL A 304 -4.23 0.63 2.93
N GLU A 305 -3.05 0.34 3.50
CA GLU A 305 -2.22 1.33 4.19
C GLU A 305 -1.86 2.50 3.26
N ARG A 306 -1.43 2.20 2.02
CA ARG A 306 -1.14 3.24 1.02
C ARG A 306 -2.38 4.04 0.62
N ALA A 307 -3.52 3.38 0.35
CA ALA A 307 -4.75 4.03 -0.06
C ALA A 307 -5.27 5.02 1.00
N CYS A 308 -5.17 4.65 2.27
CA CYS A 308 -5.45 5.53 3.41
C CYS A 308 -4.50 6.75 3.41
N VAL A 309 -3.19 6.49 3.34
CA VAL A 309 -2.13 7.52 3.34
C VAL A 309 -2.21 8.49 2.15
N GLU A 310 -2.77 8.05 1.02
CA GLU A 310 -2.98 8.87 -0.18
C GLU A 310 -4.30 9.69 -0.10
N ARG A 311 -5.35 9.17 0.55
CA ARG A 311 -6.62 9.89 0.85
C ARG A 311 -6.54 10.79 2.11
N GLY A 312 -5.35 10.91 2.71
CA GLY A 312 -5.08 11.78 3.87
C GLY A 312 -5.43 11.18 5.23
N ILE A 313 -5.80 9.90 5.28
CA ILE A 313 -6.17 9.16 6.48
C ILE A 313 -4.89 8.76 7.25
N ASP A 314 -4.87 9.02 8.56
CA ASP A 314 -3.80 8.52 9.44
C ASP A 314 -3.85 6.98 9.58
N VAL A 315 -2.68 6.35 9.60
CA VAL A 315 -2.49 4.88 9.71
C VAL A 315 -1.63 4.48 10.92
N LEU A 316 -1.11 5.43 11.69
CA LEU A 316 -0.08 5.17 12.70
C LEU A 316 -0.66 4.45 13.92
N GLY A 317 -0.21 3.22 14.16
CA GLY A 317 -0.67 2.38 15.27
C GLY A 317 -2.03 1.73 15.06
N LYS A 318 -2.71 2.02 13.94
CA LYS A 318 -4.05 1.47 13.63
C LYS A 318 -3.96 0.03 13.10
N LYS A 319 -5.00 -0.75 13.41
CA LYS A 319 -5.16 -2.12 12.88
C LYS A 319 -5.73 -2.06 11.47
N GLU A 320 -5.51 -3.14 10.70
CA GLU A 320 -6.00 -3.21 9.32
C GLU A 320 -7.53 -3.05 9.22
N ALA A 321 -8.29 -3.61 10.16
CA ALA A 321 -9.75 -3.44 10.22
C ALA A 321 -10.18 -1.99 10.50
N GLU A 322 -9.37 -1.20 11.20
CA GLU A 322 -9.63 0.23 11.44
C GLU A 322 -9.32 1.05 10.19
N MET A 323 -8.21 0.75 9.51
CA MET A 323 -7.86 1.38 8.22
C MET A 323 -8.91 1.07 7.14
N ARG A 324 -9.39 -0.18 7.04
CA ARG A 324 -10.46 -0.56 6.11
C ARG A 324 -11.77 0.18 6.40
N ARG A 325 -12.18 0.29 7.67
CA ARG A 325 -13.37 1.09 8.04
C ARG A 325 -13.20 2.57 7.70
N ALA A 326 -12.04 3.14 7.97
CA ALA A 326 -11.77 4.55 7.63
C ALA A 326 -11.76 4.80 6.12
N LEU A 327 -11.27 3.84 5.32
CA LEU A 327 -11.30 3.92 3.86
C LEU A 327 -12.73 3.96 3.30
N VAL A 328 -13.67 3.21 3.90
CA VAL A 328 -15.09 3.17 3.49
C VAL A 328 -15.86 4.47 3.77
N VAL A 329 -15.44 5.25 4.77
CA VAL A 329 -16.05 6.56 5.10
C VAL A 329 -15.50 7.69 4.18
N GLU A 330 -14.61 7.33 3.26
CA GLU A 330 -13.88 8.23 2.36
C GLU A 330 -13.85 7.63 0.94
N TRP A 331 -14.91 6.90 0.57
CA TRP A 331 -15.05 6.10 -0.66
C TRP A 331 -16.24 6.54 -1.53
#